data_AF-A0A2A4KEW5-F1
#
_entry.id   AF-A0A2A4KEW5-F1
#
_cell.length_a   1.000
_cell.length_b   1.000
_cell.length_c   1.000
_cell.angle_alpha   90.00
_cell.angle_beta   90.00
_cell.angle_gamma   90.00
#
_symmetry.space_group_name_H-M   'P 1'
#
loop_
_entity.id
_entity.type
_entity.pdbx_description
1 polymer ?
#
loop_
_entity_poly.entity_id
_entity_poly.type
_entity_poly.pdbx_seq_one_letter_code
_entity_poly.pdbx_strand_id
1 'polypeptide(L)'
;MAFSADELRVLRRALAIALHPMPLSDEDVQDCLRLAGSVDEAVGEAGRLRAFLLADLARYRNALPGSVAGYLELLQDALAAGYDPRPDDLAALRALRGRPLAAALLERCQVLAERSVRARLAGRSAGLAAPGPRSRLLALPG
;
A
#
# COMPACT_ATOMS: atom_id res chain seq x y z
N MET A 1 -6.56 4.27 13.16
CA MET A 1 -7.59 5.28 13.47
C MET A 1 -8.89 4.88 12.79
N ALA A 2 -10.03 5.10 13.43
CA ALA A 2 -11.35 4.81 12.85
C ALA A 2 -12.04 6.14 12.51
N PHE A 3 -12.62 6.23 11.32
CA PHE A 3 -13.44 7.37 10.94
C PHE A 3 -14.67 7.47 11.84
N SER A 4 -15.06 8.70 12.18
CA SER A 4 -16.30 8.97 12.88
C SER A 4 -17.52 8.70 11.99
N ALA A 5 -18.69 8.53 12.62
CA ALA A 5 -19.94 8.35 11.89
C ALA A 5 -20.26 9.55 10.97
N ASP A 6 -19.80 10.75 11.33
CA ASP A 6 -20.00 11.96 10.54
C ASP A 6 -19.12 11.98 9.29
N GLU A 7 -17.83 11.69 9.44
CA GLU A 7 -16.90 11.54 8.32
C GLU A 7 -17.36 10.47 7.32
N LEU A 8 -17.93 9.36 7.80
CA LEU A 8 -18.50 8.33 6.94
C LEU A 8 -19.75 8.81 6.18
N ARG A 9 -20.58 9.67 6.79
CA ARG A 9 -21.73 10.28 6.11
C ARG A 9 -21.27 11.23 5.01
N VAL A 10 -20.27 12.07 5.31
CA VAL A 10 -19.66 12.99 4.33
C VAL A 10 -19.04 12.20 3.17
N LEU A 11 -18.29 11.12 3.45
CA LEU A 11 -17.70 10.26 2.43
C LEU A 11 -18.77 9.65 1.52
N ARG A 12 -19.84 9.09 2.10
CA ARG A 12 -20.94 8.51 1.33
C ARG A 12 -21.61 9.53 0.43
N ARG A 13 -21.81 10.76 0.94
CA ARG A 13 -22.35 11.88 0.16
C ARG A 13 -21.42 12.25 -1.00
N ALA A 14 -20.14 12.45 -0.72
CA ALA A 14 -19.12 12.77 -1.74
C ALA A 14 -19.07 11.71 -2.86
N LEU A 15 -19.15 10.43 -2.51
CA LEU A 15 -19.22 9.33 -3.48
C LEU A 15 -20.50 9.36 -4.32
N ALA A 16 -21.65 9.64 -3.71
CA ALA A 16 -22.91 9.77 -4.44
C ALA A 16 -22.87 10.91 -5.48
N ILE A 17 -22.24 12.03 -5.12
CA ILE A 17 -22.05 13.18 -6.03
C ILE A 17 -21.08 12.83 -7.16
N ALA A 18 -19.99 12.11 -6.86
CA ALA A 18 -19.04 11.67 -7.88
C ALA A 18 -19.69 10.74 -8.93
N LEU A 19 -20.68 9.94 -8.51
CA LEU A 19 -21.46 9.08 -9.40
C LEU A 19 -22.57 9.84 -10.15
N HIS A 20 -23.15 10.85 -9.52
CA HIS A 20 -24.22 11.67 -10.08
C HIS A 20 -23.92 13.16 -9.85
N PRO A 21 -23.18 13.80 -10.79
CA PRO A 21 -22.72 15.17 -10.62
C PRO A 21 -23.91 16.13 -10.48
N MET A 22 -23.99 16.79 -9.33
CA MET A 22 -24.99 17.79 -8.99
C MET A 22 -24.29 19.02 -8.40
N PRO A 23 -24.87 20.23 -8.52
CA PRO A 23 -24.35 21.41 -7.84
C PRO A 23 -24.26 21.18 -6.33
N LEU A 24 -23.16 21.61 -5.71
CA LEU A 24 -22.94 21.52 -4.27
C LEU A 24 -23.08 22.87 -3.61
N SER A 25 -23.57 22.88 -2.37
CA SER A 25 -23.49 24.04 -1.51
C SER A 25 -22.03 24.27 -1.06
N ASP A 26 -21.70 25.50 -0.71
CA ASP A 26 -20.36 25.82 -0.17
C ASP A 26 -20.06 25.01 1.11
N GLU A 27 -21.07 24.74 1.94
CA GLU A 27 -20.93 23.92 3.14
C GLU A 27 -20.56 22.46 2.80
N ASP A 28 -21.23 21.85 1.83
CA ASP A 28 -20.92 20.49 1.38
C ASP A 28 -19.50 20.39 0.80
N VAL A 29 -19.05 21.42 0.09
CA VAL A 29 -17.69 21.51 -0.44
C VAL A 29 -16.68 21.60 0.72
N GLN A 30 -16.93 22.46 1.70
CA GLN A 30 -16.05 22.59 2.88
C GLN A 30 -15.99 21.29 3.71
N ASP A 31 -17.11 20.58 3.88
CA ASP A 31 -17.14 19.26 4.52
C ASP A 31 -16.25 18.25 3.79
N CYS A 32 -16.34 18.22 2.45
CA CYS A 32 -15.52 17.31 1.64
C CYS A 32 -14.03 17.65 1.74
N LEU A 33 -13.67 18.94 1.75
CA LEU A 33 -12.29 19.37 1.93
C LEU A 33 -11.75 19.02 3.31
N ARG A 34 -12.56 19.18 4.38
CA ARG A 34 -12.19 18.75 5.73
C ARG A 34 -11.97 17.25 5.81
N LEU A 35 -12.88 16.45 5.23
CA LEU A 35 -12.72 15.00 5.15
C LEU A 35 -11.46 14.60 4.38
N ALA A 36 -11.16 15.26 3.26
CA ALA A 36 -9.93 15.01 2.50
C ALA A 36 -8.69 15.27 3.36
N GLY A 37 -8.67 16.37 4.13
CA GLY A 37 -7.64 16.65 5.12
C GLY A 37 -7.48 15.55 6.17
N SER A 38 -8.57 15.08 6.79
CA SER A 38 -8.55 13.95 7.74
C SER A 38 -7.96 12.68 7.10
N VAL A 39 -8.30 12.39 5.84
CA VAL A 39 -7.77 11.23 5.10
C VAL A 39 -6.27 11.37 4.85
N ASP A 40 -5.82 12.54 4.40
CA ASP A 40 -4.39 12.80 4.15
C ASP A 40 -3.56 12.69 5.43
N GLU A 41 -4.07 13.20 6.55
CA GLU A 41 -3.46 13.05 7.86
C GLU A 41 -3.37 11.58 8.28
N ALA A 42 -4.45 10.82 8.12
CA ALA A 42 -4.49 9.39 8.44
C ALA A 42 -3.51 8.59 7.57
N VAL A 43 -3.39 8.93 6.28
CA VAL A 43 -2.41 8.33 5.36
C VAL A 43 -0.99 8.69 5.79
N GLY A 44 -0.73 9.94 6.16
CA GLY A 44 0.57 10.39 6.66
C GLY A 44 0.99 9.66 7.94
N GLU A 45 0.08 9.52 8.90
CA GLU A 45 0.33 8.78 10.14
C GLU A 45 0.53 7.28 9.89
N ALA A 46 -0.29 6.66 9.04
CA ALA A 46 -0.09 5.27 8.63
C ALA A 46 1.29 5.07 7.97
N GLY A 47 1.74 6.04 7.17
CA GLY A 47 3.08 6.06 6.60
C GLY A 47 4.18 6.11 7.66
N ARG A 48 4.04 6.95 8.69
CA ARG A 48 4.99 7.03 9.82
C ARG A 48 5.07 5.72 10.60
N LEU A 49 3.91 5.16 10.97
CA LEU A 49 3.84 3.87 11.68
C LEU A 49 4.47 2.74 10.86
N ARG A 50 4.21 2.71 9.55
CA ARG A 50 4.81 1.74 8.65
C ARG A 50 6.33 1.91 8.56
N ALA A 51 6.83 3.15 8.49
CA ALA A 51 8.27 3.40 8.46
C ALA A 51 8.96 2.89 9.72
N PHE A 52 8.36 3.14 10.90
CA PHE A 52 8.85 2.62 12.18
C PHE A 52 8.85 1.08 12.20
N LEU A 53 7.75 0.44 11.81
CA LEU A 53 7.64 -1.02 11.74
C LEU A 53 8.71 -1.63 10.82
N LEU A 54 8.97 -1.03 9.66
CA LEU A 54 10.00 -1.52 8.73
C LEU A 54 11.41 -1.36 9.28
N ALA A 55 11.69 -0.27 10.01
CA ALA A 55 12.96 -0.08 10.69
C ALA A 55 13.16 -1.13 11.79
N ASP A 56 12.11 -1.39 12.57
CA ASP A 56 12.13 -2.42 13.61
C ASP A 56 12.32 -3.82 13.01
N LEU A 57 11.62 -4.15 11.92
CA LEU A 57 11.77 -5.44 11.24
C LEU A 57 13.21 -5.66 10.77
N ALA A 58 13.86 -4.63 10.21
CA ALA A 58 15.27 -4.68 9.86
C ALA A 58 16.18 -4.86 11.09
N ARG A 59 15.89 -4.15 12.19
CA ARG A 59 16.63 -4.27 13.45
C ARG A 59 16.54 -5.69 14.03
N TYR A 60 15.34 -6.25 14.11
CA TYR A 60 15.13 -7.63 14.56
C TYR A 60 15.87 -8.60 13.64
N ARG A 61 15.78 -8.44 12.32
CA ARG A 61 16.49 -9.31 11.37
C ARG A 61 18.02 -9.26 11.53
N ASN A 62 18.58 -8.08 11.76
CA ASN A 62 20.03 -7.90 11.96
C ASN A 62 20.53 -8.49 13.28
N ALA A 63 19.64 -8.68 14.27
CA ALA A 63 19.96 -9.29 15.56
C ALA A 63 19.79 -10.82 15.58
N LEU A 64 19.53 -11.45 14.43
CA LEU A 64 19.43 -12.90 14.35
C LEU A 64 20.79 -13.56 14.64
N PRO A 65 20.80 -14.74 15.32
CA PRO A 65 19.65 -15.56 15.71
C PRO A 65 19.01 -15.18 17.07
N GLY A 66 19.53 -14.19 17.80
CA GLY A 66 19.06 -13.84 19.15
C GLY A 66 17.63 -13.28 19.20
N SER A 67 17.13 -12.80 18.07
CA SER A 67 15.85 -12.08 17.93
C SER A 67 14.75 -12.89 17.22
N VAL A 68 14.93 -14.20 17.02
CA VAL A 68 14.05 -15.02 16.16
C VAL A 68 12.57 -14.88 16.50
N ALA A 69 12.20 -14.96 17.78
CA ALA A 69 10.79 -14.87 18.18
C ALA A 69 10.17 -13.53 17.75
N GLY A 70 10.80 -12.41 18.14
CA GLY A 70 10.32 -11.07 17.78
C GLY A 70 10.36 -10.79 16.28
N TYR A 71 11.33 -11.34 15.55
CA TYR A 71 11.36 -11.23 14.09
C TYR A 71 10.17 -11.93 13.43
N LEU A 72 9.84 -13.16 13.84
CA LEU A 72 8.75 -13.93 13.24
C LEU A 72 7.37 -13.38 13.60
N GLU A 73 7.18 -12.89 14.82
CA GLU A 73 5.95 -12.20 15.25
C GLU A 73 5.75 -10.91 14.45
N LEU A 74 6.76 -10.03 14.44
CA LEU A 74 6.66 -8.75 13.72
C LEU A 74 6.47 -8.95 12.22
N LEU A 75 7.11 -9.96 11.61
CA LEU A 75 6.90 -10.28 10.21
C LEU A 75 5.48 -10.77 9.92
N GLN A 76 4.86 -11.55 10.81
CA GLN A 76 3.47 -11.97 10.66
C GLN A 76 2.51 -10.78 10.64
N ASP A 77 2.67 -9.86 11.58
CA ASP A 77 1.85 -8.66 11.67
C ASP A 77 2.04 -7.77 10.45
N ALA A 78 3.29 -7.61 10.00
CA ALA A 78 3.61 -6.88 8.78
C ALA A 78 2.91 -7.48 7.55
N LEU A 79 2.96 -8.81 7.39
CA LEU A 79 2.32 -9.51 6.28
C LEU A 79 0.79 -9.44 6.34
N ALA A 80 0.20 -9.44 7.55
CA ALA A 80 -1.23 -9.21 7.74
C ALA A 80 -1.64 -7.78 7.34
N ALA A 81 -0.75 -6.81 7.55
CA ALA A 81 -0.92 -5.42 7.12
C ALA A 81 -0.58 -5.16 5.63
N GLY A 82 -0.30 -6.21 4.84
CA GLY A 82 -0.03 -6.10 3.40
C GLY A 82 1.41 -5.72 3.05
N TYR A 83 2.37 -5.96 3.94
CA TYR A 83 3.79 -5.84 3.62
C TYR A 83 4.20 -6.80 2.49
N ASP A 84 4.93 -6.29 1.49
CA ASP A 84 5.56 -7.10 0.44
C ASP A 84 6.96 -7.54 0.92
N PRO A 85 7.20 -8.84 1.13
CA PRO A 85 8.43 -9.34 1.73
C PRO A 85 9.65 -9.06 0.85
N ARG A 86 10.78 -8.68 1.47
CA ARG A 86 12.04 -8.38 0.78
C ARG A 86 12.90 -9.64 0.59
N PRO A 87 13.87 -9.62 -0.34
CA PRO A 87 14.83 -10.72 -0.51
C PRO A 87 15.53 -11.14 0.79
N ASP A 88 15.90 -10.16 1.62
CA ASP A 88 16.51 -10.38 2.94
C ASP A 88 15.59 -11.15 3.89
N ASP A 89 14.28 -10.91 3.82
CA ASP A 89 13.30 -11.62 4.65
C ASP A 89 13.22 -13.09 4.22
N LEU A 90 13.21 -13.34 2.91
CA LEU A 90 13.28 -14.70 2.38
C LEU A 90 14.61 -15.39 2.75
N ALA A 91 15.73 -14.66 2.76
CA ALA A 91 17.02 -15.20 3.17
C ALA A 91 17.03 -15.57 4.67
N ALA A 92 16.54 -14.68 5.53
CA ALA A 92 16.41 -14.93 6.96
C ALA A 92 15.50 -16.13 7.25
N LEU A 93 14.34 -16.21 6.60
CA LEU A 93 13.42 -17.34 6.74
C LEU A 93 14.02 -18.66 6.24
N ARG A 94 14.81 -18.64 5.15
CA ARG A 94 15.54 -19.83 4.67
C ARG A 94 16.55 -20.33 5.70
N ALA A 95 17.28 -19.43 6.35
CA ALA A 95 18.22 -19.78 7.42
C ALA A 95 17.52 -20.36 8.66
N LEU A 96 16.25 -20.02 8.87
CA LEU A 96 15.43 -20.47 10.01
C LEU A 96 14.49 -21.64 9.69
N ARG A 97 14.62 -22.28 8.52
CA ARG A 97 13.72 -23.35 8.02
C ARG A 97 13.48 -24.53 8.96
N GLY A 98 14.40 -24.80 9.89
CA GLY A 98 14.20 -25.84 10.91
C GLY A 98 13.08 -25.54 11.90
N ARG A 99 12.52 -24.32 11.89
CA ARG A 99 11.40 -23.91 12.74
C ARG A 99 10.10 -23.93 11.93
N PRO A 100 9.02 -24.57 12.45
CA PRO A 100 7.78 -24.75 11.70
C PRO A 100 7.13 -23.41 11.31
N LEU A 101 7.15 -22.42 12.21
CA LEU A 101 6.62 -21.09 11.95
C LEU A 101 7.40 -20.36 10.83
N ALA A 102 8.73 -20.45 10.83
CA ALA A 102 9.55 -19.83 9.80
C ALA A 102 9.33 -20.50 8.43
N ALA A 103 9.16 -21.82 8.40
CA ALA A 103 8.81 -22.55 7.18
C ALA A 103 7.45 -22.11 6.62
N ALA A 104 6.42 -22.03 7.47
CA ALA A 104 5.09 -21.57 7.05
C ALA A 104 5.11 -20.11 6.53
N LEU A 105 5.85 -19.23 7.20
CA LEU A 105 6.02 -17.85 6.74
C LEU A 105 6.81 -17.77 5.43
N LEU A 106 7.79 -18.64 5.24
CA LEU A 106 8.55 -18.67 3.99
C LEU A 106 7.67 -18.99 2.79
N GLU A 107 6.81 -20.01 2.90
CA GLU A 107 5.86 -20.37 1.84
C GLU A 107 4.92 -19.20 1.51
N ARG A 108 4.35 -18.56 2.55
CA ARG A 108 3.49 -17.38 2.38
C ARG A 108 4.24 -16.22 1.70
N CYS A 109 5.47 -15.94 2.14
CA CYS A 109 6.28 -14.86 1.58
C CYS A 109 6.65 -15.11 0.12
N GLN A 110 6.92 -16.34 -0.27
CA GLN A 110 7.23 -16.69 -1.66
C GLN A 110 6.05 -16.41 -2.59
N VAL A 111 4.83 -16.81 -2.19
CA VAL A 111 3.61 -16.52 -2.97
C VAL A 111 3.39 -15.01 -3.13
N LEU A 112 3.61 -14.24 -2.07
CA LEU A 112 3.46 -12.78 -2.11
C LEU A 112 4.53 -12.13 -3.01
N ALA A 113 5.79 -12.53 -2.85
CA ALA A 113 6.89 -12.02 -3.67
C ALA A 113 6.69 -12.37 -5.16
N GLU A 114 6.22 -13.57 -5.48
CA GLU A 114 5.91 -13.96 -6.86
C GLU A 114 4.79 -13.10 -7.45
N ARG A 115 3.71 -12.88 -6.70
CA ARG A 115 2.61 -11.99 -7.10
C ARG A 115 3.11 -10.56 -7.34
N SER A 116 3.96 -10.04 -6.45
CA SER A 116 4.49 -8.69 -6.58
C SER A 116 5.45 -8.54 -7.76
N VAL A 117 6.27 -9.56 -8.06
CA VAL A 117 7.10 -9.58 -9.28
C VAL A 117 6.23 -9.63 -10.53
N ARG A 118 5.20 -10.51 -10.57
CA ARG A 118 4.27 -10.61 -11.70
C ARG A 118 3.56 -9.28 -11.97
N ALA A 119 3.06 -8.62 -10.92
CA ALA A 119 2.42 -7.31 -11.04
C ALA A 119 3.38 -6.25 -11.61
N ARG A 120 4.64 -6.23 -11.13
CA ARG A 120 5.68 -5.32 -11.65
C ARG A 120 6.01 -5.58 -13.12
N LEU A 121 6.09 -6.84 -13.54
CA LEU A 121 6.33 -7.20 -14.94
C LEU A 121 5.16 -6.79 -15.84
N ALA A 122 3.92 -7.01 -15.41
CA ALA A 122 2.72 -6.60 -16.15
C ALA A 122 2.58 -5.07 -16.24
N GLY A 123 2.95 -4.32 -15.20
CA GLY A 123 2.99 -2.86 -15.25
C GLY A 123 4.05 -2.30 -16.21
N ARG A 124 5.21 -2.96 -16.30
CA ARG A 124 6.27 -2.59 -17.25
C ARG A 124 5.88 -2.82 -18.70
N SER A 125 5.19 -3.93 -19.00
CA SER A 125 4.70 -4.18 -20.36
C SER A 125 3.63 -3.17 -20.79
N ALA A 126 2.77 -2.72 -19.87
CA ALA A 126 1.81 -1.64 -20.14
C ALA A 126 2.49 -0.28 -20.42
N GLY A 127 3.57 0.05 -19.70
CA GLY A 127 4.33 1.29 -19.90
C GLY A 127 5.13 1.35 -21.21
N LEU A 128 5.50 0.20 -21.77
CA LEU A 128 6.18 0.09 -23.08
C LEU A 128 5.20 0.15 -24.26
N ALA A 129 3.91 -0.07 -24.03
CA ALA A 129 2.90 -0.21 -25.08
C ALA A 129 2.22 1.10 -25.51
N ALA A 130 2.59 2.26 -24.98
CA ALA A 130 1.90 3.52 -25.28
C ALA A 130 2.82 4.69 -25.66
N PRO A 131 3.11 4.89 -26.97
CA PRO A 131 3.08 6.23 -27.53
C PRO A 131 1.62 6.57 -27.83
N GLY A 132 1.02 7.48 -27.08
CA GLY A 132 -0.30 8.03 -27.39
C GLY A 132 -0.34 8.65 -28.80
N PRO A 133 -1.51 8.71 -29.46
CA PRO A 133 -1.63 9.24 -30.81
C PRO A 133 -1.15 10.70 -30.83
N ARG A 134 -0.06 10.96 -31.56
CA ARG A 134 0.41 12.33 -31.83
C ARG A 134 -0.70 13.05 -32.59
N SER A 135 -1.32 14.03 -31.95
CA SER A 135 -2.25 14.97 -32.56
C SER A 135 -1.58 15.58 -33.80
N ARG A 136 -2.07 15.21 -34.99
CA ARG A 136 -1.70 15.90 -36.23
C ARG A 136 -2.24 17.32 -36.14
N LEU A 137 -1.33 18.30 -36.10
CA LEU A 137 -1.66 19.70 -36.31
C LEU A 137 -2.26 19.83 -37.72
N LEU A 138 -3.57 20.07 -37.77
CA LEU A 138 -4.24 20.49 -39.00
C LEU A 138 -3.81 21.93 -39.25
N ALA A 139 -3.08 22.15 -40.34
CA ALA A 139 -2.79 23.48 -40.84
C ALA A 139 -4.12 24.17 -41.22
N LEU A 140 -4.32 25.38 -40.70
CA LEU A 140 -5.42 26.25 -41.10
C LEU A 140 -5.19 26.74 -42.54
N PRO A 141 -6.18 26.64 -43.46
CA PRO A 141 -6.08 27.31 -44.75
C PRO A 141 -6.24 28.83 -44.56
N GLY A 142 -5.41 29.59 -45.26
CA GLY A 142 -5.51 31.05 -45.37
C GLY A 142 -6.58 31.49 -46.36
#